data_AF-A0A5Q0UH17-F1
#
_entry.id   AF-A0A5Q0UH17-F1
#
_cell.length_a   1.000
_cell.length_b   1.000
_cell.length_c   1.000
_cell.angle_alpha   90.00
_cell.angle_beta   90.00
_cell.angle_gamma   90.00
#
_symmetry.space_group_name_H-M   'P 1'
#
loop_
_entity.id
_entity.type
_entity.pdbx_description
1 polymer ?
#
loop_
_entity_poly.entity_id
_entity_poly.type
_entity_poly.pdbx_seq_one_letter_code
_entity_poly.pdbx_strand_id
1 'polypeptide(L)'
;MVNDSKNEIMEATRKALAKHSYSELSIQNIADEFDKSKSLLYHHYNGKDELLLDFLDYMLEDFENKAFTCNCTDDQEKFKAAAFMAFKLPEQDDFLKTLIELRTQGLRNPDYRQKLHKFEEMYKQKIEEILRDTAEGDLGSESIEDISQFILSINNEAMHRRAIGKEVEPLEKELERYLQQLSVL
;
A
#
# COMPACT_ATOMS: atom_id res chain seq x y z
N MET A 1 5.52 -21.47 -13.25
CA MET A 1 5.77 -21.03 -14.65
C MET A 1 4.96 -19.78 -15.05
N VAL A 2 3.61 -19.77 -15.04
CA VAL A 2 2.85 -18.53 -15.36
C VAL A 2 3.00 -17.46 -14.27
N ASN A 3 3.07 -17.85 -13.00
CA ASN A 3 3.21 -16.92 -11.87
C ASN A 3 4.60 -16.29 -11.79
N ASP A 4 5.66 -17.06 -12.12
CA ASP A 4 7.04 -16.57 -12.08
C ASP A 4 7.28 -15.47 -13.13
N SER A 5 6.76 -15.63 -14.35
CA SER A 5 6.89 -14.62 -15.40
C SER A 5 6.13 -13.33 -15.08
N LYS A 6 4.95 -13.40 -14.43
CA LYS A 6 4.23 -12.20 -13.98
C LYS A 6 5.03 -11.44 -12.91
N ASN A 7 5.52 -12.14 -11.88
CA ASN A 7 6.33 -11.52 -10.82
C ASN A 7 7.60 -10.86 -11.36
N GLU A 8 8.29 -11.51 -12.30
CA GLU A 8 9.46 -10.91 -12.94
C GLU A 8 9.11 -9.67 -13.78
N ILE A 9 7.95 -9.63 -14.43
CA ILE A 9 7.47 -8.42 -15.12
C ILE A 9 7.17 -7.31 -14.11
N MET A 10 6.56 -7.62 -12.97
CA MET A 10 6.32 -6.64 -11.90
C MET A 10 7.64 -6.07 -11.37
N GLU A 11 8.64 -6.92 -11.16
CA GLU A 11 9.97 -6.50 -10.73
C GLU A 11 10.70 -5.64 -11.79
N ALA A 12 10.61 -6.00 -13.07
CA ALA A 12 11.12 -5.16 -14.16
C ALA A 12 10.41 -3.81 -14.22
N THR A 13 9.10 -3.79 -13.99
CA THR A 13 8.29 -2.56 -13.93
C THR A 13 8.73 -1.66 -12.78
N ARG A 14 8.94 -2.24 -11.59
CA ARG A 14 9.48 -1.54 -10.42
C ARG A 14 10.84 -0.91 -10.70
N LYS A 15 11.75 -1.65 -11.34
CA LYS A 15 13.09 -1.14 -11.73
C LYS A 15 12.99 0.00 -12.75
N ALA A 16 12.07 -0.09 -13.71
CA ALA A 16 11.89 0.95 -14.71
C ALA A 16 11.30 2.24 -14.09
N LEU A 17 10.35 2.12 -13.15
CA LEU A 17 9.77 3.25 -12.41
C LEU A 17 10.77 3.92 -11.45
N ALA A 18 11.77 3.19 -10.95
CA ALA A 18 12.87 3.80 -10.20
C ALA A 18 13.79 4.69 -11.08
N LYS A 19 13.75 4.53 -12.41
CA LYS A 19 14.59 5.26 -13.37
C LYS A 19 13.83 6.30 -14.20
N HIS A 20 12.51 6.15 -14.31
CA HIS A 20 11.66 6.94 -15.19
C HIS A 20 10.39 7.36 -14.46
N SER A 21 9.95 8.61 -14.66
CA SER A 21 8.62 9.03 -14.20
C SER A 21 7.52 8.24 -14.90
N TYR A 22 6.30 8.20 -14.32
CA TYR A 22 5.15 7.57 -14.97
C TYR A 22 4.93 8.07 -16.41
N SER A 23 5.18 9.35 -16.65
CA SER A 23 5.00 9.98 -17.96
C SER A 23 6.01 9.50 -19.01
N GLU A 24 7.25 9.23 -18.59
CA GLU A 24 8.35 8.74 -19.43
C GLU A 24 8.36 7.23 -19.56
N LEU A 25 7.65 6.52 -18.67
CA LEU A 25 7.58 5.08 -18.69
C LEU A 25 6.93 4.59 -19.99
N SER A 26 7.58 3.61 -20.61
CA SER A 26 7.12 2.92 -21.80
C SER A 26 7.26 1.40 -21.63
N ILE A 27 6.47 0.63 -22.37
CA ILE A 27 6.66 -0.83 -22.44
C ILE A 27 8.10 -1.17 -22.84
N GLN A 28 8.73 -0.35 -23.69
CA GLN A 28 10.09 -0.60 -24.14
C GLN A 28 11.09 -0.50 -22.98
N ASN A 29 11.02 0.56 -22.18
CA ASN A 29 11.93 0.74 -21.04
C ASN A 29 11.70 -0.32 -19.97
N ILE A 30 10.45 -0.78 -19.76
CA ILE A 30 10.17 -1.91 -18.86
C ILE A 30 10.78 -3.20 -19.42
N ALA A 31 10.64 -3.44 -20.73
CA ALA A 31 11.21 -4.62 -21.37
C ALA A 31 12.75 -4.60 -21.39
N ASP A 32 13.38 -3.44 -21.25
CA ASP A 32 14.84 -3.32 -21.10
C ASP A 32 15.33 -3.71 -19.69
N GLU A 33 14.45 -3.71 -18.69
CA GLU A 33 14.72 -4.20 -17.32
C GLU A 33 14.33 -5.68 -17.12
N PHE A 34 13.83 -6.34 -18.17
CA PHE A 34 13.32 -7.70 -18.13
C PHE A 34 14.33 -8.67 -18.76
N ASP A 35 14.88 -9.58 -17.96
CA ASP A 35 15.95 -10.50 -18.38
C ASP A 35 15.50 -11.55 -19.42
N LYS A 36 14.18 -11.72 -19.61
CA LYS A 36 13.57 -12.61 -20.60
C LYS A 36 13.29 -11.89 -21.92
N SER A 37 12.68 -12.59 -22.88
CA SER A 37 12.40 -11.99 -24.18
C SER A 37 11.37 -10.86 -24.09
N LYS A 38 11.65 -9.74 -24.77
CA LYS A 38 10.72 -8.62 -24.93
C LYS A 38 9.34 -9.06 -25.47
N SER A 39 9.32 -10.08 -26.33
CA SER A 39 8.11 -10.67 -26.89
C SER A 39 7.14 -11.22 -25.83
N LEU A 40 7.65 -11.68 -24.68
CA LEU A 40 6.82 -12.19 -23.61
C LEU A 40 6.01 -11.05 -22.96
N LEU A 41 6.61 -9.88 -22.82
CA LEU A 41 5.94 -8.71 -22.23
C LEU A 41 4.81 -8.19 -23.14
N TYR A 42 5.06 -8.11 -24.45
CA TYR A 42 4.03 -7.77 -25.46
C TYR A 42 2.96 -8.87 -25.64
N HIS A 43 3.23 -10.11 -25.23
CA HIS A 43 2.23 -11.18 -25.21
C HIS A 43 1.30 -11.06 -23.99
N HIS A 44 1.81 -10.52 -22.87
CA HIS A 44 1.02 -10.37 -21.65
C HIS A 44 0.21 -9.08 -21.58
N TYR A 45 0.70 -8.00 -22.22
CA TYR A 45 0.10 -6.68 -22.08
C TYR A 45 -0.06 -5.99 -23.44
N ASN A 46 -1.26 -5.47 -23.69
CA ASN A 46 -1.56 -4.70 -24.90
C ASN A 46 -1.04 -3.26 -24.83
N GLY A 47 -0.75 -2.77 -23.62
CA GLY A 47 -0.36 -1.39 -23.39
C GLY A 47 0.17 -1.13 -21.98
N LYS A 48 0.79 0.04 -21.81
CA LYS A 48 1.36 0.50 -20.54
C LYS A 48 0.31 0.50 -19.43
N ASP A 49 -0.90 0.97 -19.74
CA ASP A 49 -1.96 1.16 -18.74
C ASP A 49 -2.44 -0.17 -18.16
N GLU A 50 -2.57 -1.22 -18.98
CA GLU A 50 -2.93 -2.56 -18.54
C GLU A 50 -1.83 -3.14 -17.62
N LEU A 51 -0.57 -2.98 -18.01
CA LEU A 51 0.56 -3.43 -17.20
C LEU A 51 0.63 -2.69 -15.86
N LEU A 52 0.43 -1.37 -15.87
CA LEU A 52 0.49 -0.56 -14.65
C LEU A 52 -0.71 -0.79 -13.72
N LEU A 53 -1.87 -1.20 -14.24
CA LEU A 53 -2.99 -1.65 -13.43
C LEU A 53 -2.68 -2.97 -12.71
N ASP A 54 -2.07 -3.94 -13.39
CA ASP A 54 -1.58 -5.17 -12.78
C ASP A 54 -0.46 -4.89 -11.77
N PHE A 55 0.43 -3.95 -12.09
CA PHE A 55 1.50 -3.54 -11.19
C PHE A 55 0.97 -2.83 -9.94
N LEU A 56 -0.09 -2.04 -10.06
CA LEU A 56 -0.77 -1.47 -8.91
C LEU A 56 -1.33 -2.57 -7.99
N ASP A 57 -2.00 -3.59 -8.53
CA ASP A 57 -2.45 -4.72 -7.70
C ASP A 57 -1.28 -5.38 -6.98
N TYR A 58 -0.19 -5.65 -7.70
CA TYR A 58 1.02 -6.23 -7.12
C TYR A 58 1.59 -5.40 -5.96
N MET A 59 1.63 -4.08 -6.09
CA MET A 59 2.09 -3.18 -5.02
C MET A 59 1.15 -3.19 -3.82
N LEU A 60 -0.16 -3.22 -4.06
CA LEU A 60 -1.18 -3.23 -3.01
C LEU A 60 -1.16 -4.56 -2.24
N GLU A 61 -0.99 -5.69 -2.93
CA GLU A 61 -0.80 -7.01 -2.31
C GLU A 61 0.48 -7.08 -1.48
N ASP A 62 1.60 -6.55 -1.96
CA ASP A 62 2.85 -6.48 -1.19
C ASP A 62 2.69 -5.62 0.08
N PHE A 63 1.99 -4.48 -0.03
CA PHE A 63 1.66 -3.65 1.12
C PHE A 63 0.76 -4.37 2.13
N GLU A 64 -0.29 -5.04 1.66
CA GLU A 64 -1.19 -5.85 2.48
C GLU A 64 -0.41 -6.92 3.25
N ASN A 65 0.46 -7.67 2.56
CA ASN A 65 1.27 -8.69 3.19
C ASN A 65 2.17 -8.11 4.28
N LYS A 66 2.81 -6.95 4.03
CA LYS A 66 3.63 -6.26 5.03
C LYS A 66 2.82 -5.75 6.22
N ALA A 67 1.58 -5.31 6.00
CA ALA A 67 0.70 -4.79 7.05
C ALA A 67 0.17 -5.89 7.98
N PHE A 68 -0.20 -7.04 7.42
CA PHE A 68 -0.99 -8.05 8.15
C PHE A 68 -0.28 -9.39 8.35
N THR A 69 0.95 -9.56 7.85
CA THR A 69 1.75 -10.78 8.05
C THR A 69 2.85 -10.49 9.08
N CYS A 70 2.48 -10.40 10.35
CA CYS A 70 3.45 -10.41 11.44
C CYS A 70 3.46 -11.78 12.14
N ASN A 71 4.64 -12.23 12.58
CA ASN A 71 4.79 -13.46 13.38
C ASN A 71 4.43 -13.20 14.86
N CYS A 72 3.36 -12.44 15.11
CA CYS A 72 2.90 -12.08 16.44
C CYS A 72 1.86 -13.11 16.91
N THR A 73 1.95 -13.53 18.16
CA THR A 73 0.95 -14.41 18.77
C THR A 73 -0.13 -13.66 19.52
N ASP A 74 0.14 -12.41 19.88
CA ASP A 74 -0.73 -11.54 20.66
C ASP A 74 -1.53 -10.59 19.75
N ASP A 75 -2.82 -10.40 20.04
CA ASP A 75 -3.71 -9.61 19.19
C ASP A 75 -3.39 -8.10 19.27
N GLN A 76 -2.93 -7.64 20.43
CA GLN A 76 -2.45 -6.26 20.59
C GLN A 76 -1.20 -6.00 19.76
N GLU A 77 -0.27 -6.96 19.67
CA GLU A 77 0.90 -6.87 18.80
C GLU A 77 0.51 -6.85 17.31
N LYS A 78 -0.44 -7.69 16.89
CA LYS A 78 -0.97 -7.68 15.51
C LYS A 78 -1.60 -6.32 15.18
N PHE A 79 -2.40 -5.78 16.09
CA PHE A 79 -3.02 -4.48 15.93
C PHE A 79 -1.98 -3.36 15.77
N LYS A 80 -0.97 -3.34 16.66
CA LYS A 80 0.14 -2.37 16.57
C LYS A 80 0.88 -2.49 15.25
N ALA A 81 1.19 -3.71 14.80
CA ALA A 81 1.88 -3.93 13.53
C ALA A 81 1.09 -3.36 12.35
N ALA A 82 -0.22 -3.64 12.29
CA ALA A 82 -1.09 -3.18 11.21
C ALA A 82 -1.34 -1.67 11.25
N ALA A 83 -1.69 -1.12 12.42
CA ALA A 83 -2.06 0.27 12.59
C ALA A 83 -0.89 1.25 12.38
N PHE A 84 0.34 0.82 12.69
CA PHE A 84 1.54 1.66 12.58
C PHE A 84 2.43 1.34 11.38
N MET A 85 2.00 0.45 10.47
CA MET A 85 2.87 -0.04 9.40
C MET A 85 3.45 1.09 8.53
N ALA A 86 2.63 2.08 8.13
CA ALA A 86 3.10 3.16 7.26
C ALA A 86 4.22 4.00 7.87
N PHE A 87 4.29 4.08 9.20
CA PHE A 87 5.33 4.82 9.91
C PHE A 87 6.69 4.12 9.86
N LYS A 88 6.71 2.80 9.61
CA LYS A 88 7.93 1.98 9.58
C LYS A 88 8.51 1.78 8.18
N LEU A 89 7.81 2.23 7.13
CA LEU A 89 8.32 2.16 5.76
C LEU A 89 9.61 2.99 5.61
N PRO A 90 10.48 2.74 4.63
CA PRO A 90 11.65 3.61 4.40
C PRO A 90 11.22 5.02 3.95
N GLU A 91 11.99 6.05 4.30
CA GLU A 91 11.74 7.41 3.81
C GLU A 91 12.23 7.53 2.37
N GLN A 92 11.52 8.30 1.53
CA GLN A 92 11.85 8.53 0.12
C GLN A 92 12.07 7.22 -0.67
N ASP A 93 11.41 6.14 -0.24
CA ASP A 93 11.39 4.85 -0.93
C ASP A 93 10.77 5.01 -2.32
N ASP A 94 11.42 4.44 -3.34
CA ASP A 94 10.90 4.42 -4.71
C ASP A 94 9.55 3.68 -4.80
N PHE A 95 9.32 2.68 -3.94
CA PHE A 95 8.02 2.03 -3.80
C PHE A 95 6.93 3.02 -3.39
N LEU A 96 7.20 3.82 -2.35
CA LEU A 96 6.23 4.81 -1.86
C LEU A 96 5.96 5.90 -2.90
N LYS A 97 7.01 6.43 -3.53
CA LYS A 97 6.88 7.44 -4.58
C LYS A 97 6.02 6.93 -5.73
N THR A 98 6.30 5.71 -6.19
CA THR A 98 5.57 5.05 -7.27
C THR A 98 4.10 4.83 -6.89
N LEU A 99 3.82 4.35 -5.68
CA LEU A 99 2.45 4.14 -5.21
C LEU A 99 1.66 5.46 -5.19
N ILE A 100 2.27 6.55 -4.71
CA ILE A 100 1.66 7.89 -4.72
C ILE A 100 1.41 8.36 -6.15
N GLU A 101 2.36 8.17 -7.07
CA GLU A 101 2.21 8.54 -8.48
C GLU A 101 1.07 7.77 -9.15
N LEU A 102 0.96 6.45 -8.93
CA LEU A 102 -0.13 5.63 -9.46
C LEU A 102 -1.50 6.00 -8.84
N ARG A 103 -1.54 6.40 -7.56
CA ARG A 103 -2.77 6.91 -6.92
C ARG A 103 -3.33 8.13 -7.65
N THR A 104 -2.47 9.03 -8.14
CA THR A 104 -2.93 10.22 -8.87
C THR A 104 -3.64 9.87 -10.19
N GLN A 105 -3.37 8.70 -10.77
CA GLN A 105 -4.07 8.24 -11.98
C GLN A 105 -5.55 7.98 -11.72
N GLY A 106 -5.91 7.62 -10.48
CA GLY A 106 -7.31 7.51 -10.05
C GLY A 106 -8.12 8.79 -10.27
N LEU A 107 -7.50 9.97 -10.30
CA LEU A 107 -8.22 11.21 -10.58
C LEU A 107 -8.87 11.23 -11.96
N ARG A 108 -8.35 10.45 -12.92
CA ARG A 108 -8.80 10.46 -14.33
C ARG A 108 -9.18 9.08 -14.86
N ASN A 109 -8.63 8.00 -14.30
CA ASN A 109 -8.86 6.64 -14.76
C ASN A 109 -9.73 5.84 -13.75
N PRO A 110 -10.95 5.38 -14.13
CA PRO A 110 -11.84 4.63 -13.25
C PRO A 110 -11.28 3.28 -12.80
N ASP A 111 -10.44 2.62 -13.59
CA ASP A 111 -9.90 1.30 -13.25
C ASP A 111 -8.92 1.40 -12.09
N TYR A 112 -8.09 2.44 -12.09
CA TYR A 112 -7.22 2.79 -10.96
C TYR A 112 -8.05 3.10 -9.70
N ARG A 113 -9.10 3.93 -9.83
CA ARG A 113 -9.98 4.24 -8.67
C ARG A 113 -10.59 2.98 -8.08
N GLN A 114 -11.09 2.09 -8.92
CA GLN A 114 -11.76 0.88 -8.45
C GLN A 114 -10.79 -0.01 -7.65
N LYS A 115 -9.55 -0.17 -8.12
CA LYS A 115 -8.52 -0.94 -7.40
C LYS A 115 -8.17 -0.31 -6.06
N LEU A 116 -7.95 1.00 -6.02
CA LEU A 116 -7.65 1.74 -4.79
C LEU A 116 -8.79 1.62 -3.78
N HIS A 117 -10.05 1.81 -4.20
CA HIS A 117 -11.20 1.66 -3.31
C HIS A 117 -11.33 0.25 -2.75
N LYS A 118 -11.17 -0.79 -3.59
CA LYS A 118 -11.22 -2.19 -3.12
C LYS A 118 -10.15 -2.47 -2.07
N PHE A 119 -8.94 -1.95 -2.28
CA PHE A 119 -7.85 -2.10 -1.34
C PHE A 119 -8.11 -1.34 -0.02
N GLU A 120 -8.59 -0.10 -0.07
CA GLU A 120 -8.92 0.68 1.12
C GLU A 120 -10.01 0.00 1.97
N GLU A 121 -11.07 -0.51 1.32
CA GLU A 121 -12.13 -1.27 2.00
C GLU A 121 -11.60 -2.56 2.62
N MET A 122 -10.78 -3.33 1.91
CA MET A 122 -10.14 -4.53 2.45
C MET A 122 -9.25 -4.20 3.65
N TYR A 123 -8.42 -3.16 3.54
CA TYR A 123 -7.52 -2.74 4.61
C TYR A 123 -8.31 -2.34 5.87
N LYS A 124 -9.38 -1.54 5.71
CA LYS A 124 -10.28 -1.20 6.81
C LYS A 124 -10.88 -2.44 7.43
N GLN A 125 -11.47 -3.34 6.65
CA GLN A 125 -12.09 -4.57 7.15
C GLN A 125 -11.13 -5.40 7.99
N LYS A 126 -9.87 -5.55 7.57
CA LYS A 126 -8.86 -6.25 8.36
C LYS A 126 -8.51 -5.56 9.66
N ILE A 127 -8.41 -4.23 9.67
CA ILE A 127 -8.21 -3.47 10.92
C ILE A 127 -9.41 -3.64 11.84
N GLU A 128 -10.63 -3.60 11.30
CA GLU A 128 -11.85 -3.82 12.08
C GLU A 128 -11.90 -5.22 12.69
N GLU A 129 -11.52 -6.25 11.94
CA GLU A 129 -11.42 -7.63 12.42
C GLU A 129 -10.44 -7.73 13.59
N ILE A 130 -9.22 -7.19 13.46
CA ILE A 130 -8.22 -7.19 14.53
C ILE A 130 -8.71 -6.40 15.75
N LEU A 131 -9.38 -5.26 15.53
CA LEU A 131 -9.93 -4.44 16.61
C LEU A 131 -11.05 -5.16 17.37
N ARG A 132 -11.90 -5.95 16.71
CA ARG A 132 -12.94 -6.74 17.38
C ARG A 132 -12.36 -7.77 18.35
N ASP A 133 -11.20 -8.32 18.01
CA ASP A 133 -10.50 -9.29 18.84
C ASP A 133 -9.69 -8.62 19.97
N THR A 134 -9.21 -7.39 19.76
CA THR A 134 -8.34 -6.67 20.70
C THR A 134 -9.10 -5.75 21.67
N ALA A 135 -10.27 -5.24 21.28
CA ALA A 135 -11.01 -4.26 22.07
C ALA A 135 -11.74 -4.93 23.25
N GLU A 136 -11.13 -4.87 24.43
CA GLU A 136 -11.76 -5.32 25.69
C GLU A 136 -12.43 -4.16 26.47
N GLY A 137 -12.26 -2.91 26.02
CA GLY A 137 -12.63 -1.68 26.73
C GLY A 137 -13.78 -0.87 26.10
N ASP A 138 -14.11 0.24 26.75
CA ASP A 138 -15.07 1.23 26.23
C ASP A 138 -14.41 2.09 25.15
N LEU A 139 -14.90 1.97 23.90
CA LEU A 139 -14.49 2.81 22.77
C LEU A 139 -15.07 4.24 22.84
N GLY A 140 -15.74 4.58 23.94
CA GLY A 140 -16.39 5.86 24.13
C GLY A 140 -17.52 6.05 23.11
N SER A 141 -17.48 7.16 22.37
CA SER A 141 -18.43 7.43 21.29
C SER A 141 -18.00 6.89 19.92
N GLU A 142 -16.79 6.36 19.80
CA GLU A 142 -16.22 5.92 18.53
C GLU A 142 -16.68 4.50 18.19
N SER A 143 -16.98 4.26 16.91
CA SER A 143 -17.19 2.91 16.41
C SER A 143 -15.88 2.30 15.90
N ILE A 144 -15.82 0.96 15.80
CA ILE A 144 -14.70 0.25 15.17
C ILE A 144 -14.48 0.73 13.72
N GLU A 145 -15.56 1.10 13.02
CA GLU A 145 -15.50 1.66 11.67
C GLU A 145 -14.80 3.04 11.67
N ASP A 146 -15.15 3.92 12.62
CA ASP A 146 -14.54 5.25 12.74
C ASP A 146 -13.05 5.17 13.07
N ILE A 147 -12.68 4.27 13.99
CA ILE A 147 -11.28 4.02 14.36
C ILE A 147 -10.49 3.50 13.15
N SER A 148 -11.05 2.54 12.42
CA SER A 148 -10.39 1.94 11.24
C SER A 148 -10.26 2.95 10.10
N GLN A 149 -11.26 3.80 9.92
CA GLN A 149 -11.23 4.90 8.97
C GLN A 149 -10.15 5.93 9.34
N PHE A 150 -10.03 6.29 10.62
CA PHE A 150 -8.99 7.20 11.10
C PHE A 150 -7.59 6.62 10.89
N ILE A 151 -7.38 5.35 11.23
CA ILE A 151 -6.11 4.63 11.00
C ILE A 151 -5.75 4.65 9.51
N LEU A 152 -6.69 4.33 8.60
CA LEU A 152 -6.45 4.39 7.16
C LEU A 152 -6.04 5.81 6.71
N SER A 153 -6.77 6.83 7.15
CA SER A 153 -6.50 8.22 6.79
C SER A 153 -5.11 8.67 7.27
N ILE A 154 -4.74 8.33 8.51
CA ILE A 154 -3.45 8.71 9.08
C ILE A 154 -2.29 7.96 8.41
N ASN A 155 -2.46 6.68 8.09
CA ASN A 155 -1.47 5.89 7.36
C ASN A 155 -1.28 6.42 5.93
N ASN A 156 -2.35 6.86 5.26
CA ASN A 156 -2.28 7.51 3.96
C ASN A 156 -1.45 8.80 4.01
N GLU A 157 -1.64 9.64 5.02
CA GLU A 157 -0.82 10.84 5.21
C GLU A 157 0.62 10.50 5.61
N ALA A 158 0.85 9.49 6.45
CA ALA A 158 2.18 9.03 6.80
C ALA A 158 2.96 8.58 5.55
N MET A 159 2.36 7.73 4.71
CA MET A 159 2.95 7.30 3.44
C MET A 159 3.30 8.49 2.54
N HIS A 160 2.38 9.44 2.39
CA HIS A 160 2.60 10.64 1.59
C HIS A 160 3.78 11.48 2.14
N ARG A 161 3.81 11.75 3.45
CA ARG A 161 4.92 12.47 4.09
C ARG A 161 6.26 11.77 3.89
N ARG A 162 6.32 10.45 4.10
CA ARG A 162 7.54 9.66 3.90
C ARG A 162 8.01 9.69 2.45
N ALA A 163 7.09 9.62 1.47
CA ALA A 163 7.44 9.69 0.06
C ALA A 163 8.16 11.00 -0.32
N ILE A 164 7.79 12.11 0.34
CA ILE A 164 8.38 13.45 0.10
C ILE A 164 9.44 13.86 1.15
N GLY A 165 9.85 12.94 2.01
CA GLY A 165 10.87 13.18 3.03
C GLY A 165 10.46 14.13 4.16
N LYS A 166 9.17 14.16 4.50
CA LYS A 166 8.67 14.86 5.68
C LYS A 166 8.64 13.95 6.89
N GLU A 167 8.92 14.54 8.06
CA GLU A 167 8.82 13.88 9.36
C GLU A 167 7.38 13.37 9.63
N VAL A 168 7.32 12.15 10.17
CA VAL A 168 6.06 11.49 10.57
C VAL A 168 5.91 11.31 12.07
N GLU A 169 6.95 11.59 12.87
CA GLU A 169 6.91 11.42 14.34
C GLU A 169 5.74 12.17 15.00
N PRO A 170 5.38 13.43 14.63
CA PRO A 170 4.22 14.09 15.21
C PRO A 170 2.90 13.38 14.93
N LEU A 171 2.78 12.79 13.73
CA LEU A 171 1.60 12.07 13.29
C LEU A 171 1.50 10.68 13.96
N GLU A 172 2.64 10.03 14.16
CA GLU A 172 2.74 8.76 14.91
C GLU A 172 2.26 8.96 16.35
N LYS A 173 2.76 10.00 17.02
CA LYS A 173 2.32 10.38 18.38
C LYS A 173 0.85 10.78 18.46
N GLU A 174 0.27 11.30 17.38
CA GLU A 174 -1.15 11.60 17.32
C GLU A 174 -1.99 10.32 17.28
N LEU A 175 -1.60 9.36 16.43
CA LEU A 175 -2.23 8.04 16.39
C LEU A 175 -2.09 7.31 17.73
N GLU A 176 -0.89 7.29 18.33
CA GLU A 176 -0.66 6.66 19.64
C GLU A 176 -1.58 7.22 20.71
N ARG A 177 -1.68 8.56 20.81
CA ARG A 177 -2.54 9.21 21.81
C ARG A 177 -4.03 8.90 21.57
N TYR A 178 -4.47 8.90 20.31
CA TYR A 178 -5.84 8.57 19.96
C TYR A 178 -6.20 7.15 20.40
N LEU A 179 -5.36 6.17 20.05
CA LEU A 179 -5.59 4.76 20.38
C LEU A 179 -5.51 4.48 21.89
N GLN A 180 -4.62 5.17 22.62
CA GLN A 180 -4.54 5.07 24.09
C GLN A 180 -5.82 5.60 24.78
N GLN A 181 -6.42 6.67 24.27
CA GLN A 181 -7.67 7.22 24.83
C GLN A 181 -8.83 6.23 24.72
N LEU A 182 -8.81 5.36 23.70
CA LEU A 182 -9.81 4.34 23.44
C LEU A 182 -9.50 3.00 24.11
N SER A 183 -8.42 2.92 24.89
CA SER A 183 -7.96 1.68 25.54
C SER A 183 -7.75 0.51 24.57
N VAL A 184 -7.42 0.80 23.30
CA VAL A 184 -7.08 -0.22 22.28
C VAL A 184 -5.57 -0.37 22.07
N LEU A 185 -4.77 0.43 22.80
CA LEU A 185 -3.31 0.42 22.81
C LEU A 185 -2.78 0.45 24.24
#